data_AF-A0A5C3KZM3-F1
#
_entry.id   AF-A0A5C3KZM3-F1
#
_cell.length_a   1.000
_cell.length_b   1.000
_cell.length_c   1.000
_cell.angle_alpha   90.00
_cell.angle_beta   90.00
_cell.angle_gamma   90.00
#
_symmetry.space_group_name_H-M   'P 1'
#
loop_
_entity.id
_entity.type
_entity.pdbx_description
1 polymer ?
#
loop_
_entity_poly.entity_id
_entity_poly.type
_entity_poly.pdbx_seq_one_letter_code
_entity_poly.pdbx_strand_id
1 'polypeptide(L)'
;NRVDFERLLALFYPTNLSIPSDLQTADEWTSILKLSTSYDFPTLRRRAISELGALTSAVDRIVLAQVHDVREWLVPAYCELVTRGRAVSMEEGERLGVGSVVKIWEVEGELRRGVLGGGVQGVLHPMCLERCCLLGVERAVKAKFGLV
;
A
#
# COMPACT_ATOMS: atom_id res chain seq x y z
N ASN A 1 8.05 -5.17 24.10
CA ASN A 1 7.54 -6.47 23.59
C ASN A 1 8.68 -7.44 23.41
N ARG A 2 8.67 -8.54 24.17
CA ARG A 2 9.69 -9.59 24.10
C ARG A 2 9.67 -10.35 22.76
N VAL A 3 8.47 -10.69 22.27
CA VAL A 3 8.28 -11.46 21.02
C VAL A 3 8.81 -10.71 19.79
N ASP A 4 8.58 -9.40 19.70
CA ASP A 4 9.06 -8.59 18.57
C ASP A 4 10.60 -8.60 18.52
N PHE A 5 11.25 -8.52 19.69
CA PHE A 5 12.71 -8.54 19.78
C PHE A 5 13.28 -9.93 19.48
N GLU A 6 12.60 -11.01 19.89
CA GLU A 6 12.96 -12.38 19.51
C GLU A 6 12.90 -12.56 17.97
N ARG A 7 11.87 -12.03 17.30
CA ARG A 7 11.77 -12.03 15.83
C ARG A 7 12.90 -11.25 15.17
N LEU A 8 13.27 -10.11 15.74
CA LEU A 8 14.42 -9.33 15.27
C LEU A 8 15.72 -10.13 15.39
N LEU A 9 15.97 -10.75 16.54
CA LEU A 9 17.16 -11.56 16.77
C LEU A 9 17.23 -12.77 15.85
N ALA A 10 16.10 -13.43 15.57
CA ALA A 10 16.03 -14.55 14.64
C ALA A 10 16.49 -14.16 13.22
N LEU A 11 16.33 -12.89 12.82
CA LEU A 11 16.80 -12.38 11.54
C LEU A 11 18.32 -12.12 11.52
N PHE A 12 18.90 -11.72 12.65
CA PHE A 12 20.36 -11.52 12.78
C PHE A 12 21.12 -12.82 13.04
N TYR A 13 20.48 -13.77 13.72
CA TYR A 13 21.04 -15.05 14.13
C TYR A 13 20.15 -16.18 13.63
N PRO A 14 20.12 -16.44 12.31
CA PRO A 14 19.33 -17.52 11.76
C PRO A 14 19.84 -18.87 12.30
N THR A 15 18.94 -19.65 12.87
CA THR A 15 19.21 -21.00 13.41
C THR A 15 19.64 -21.98 12.32
N ASN A 16 19.29 -21.70 11.06
CA ASN A 16 19.69 -22.48 9.91
C ASN A 16 20.19 -21.53 8.80
N LEU A 17 21.49 -21.53 8.54
CA LEU A 17 22.13 -20.64 7.55
C LEU A 17 21.69 -20.93 6.11
N SER A 18 21.06 -22.08 5.85
CA SER A 18 20.57 -22.47 4.53
C SER A 18 19.15 -21.99 4.22
N ILE A 19 18.37 -21.58 5.23
CA ILE A 19 16.99 -21.10 5.04
C ILE A 19 17.00 -19.59 5.27
N PRO A 20 16.62 -18.77 4.27
CA PRO A 20 16.54 -17.33 4.46
C PRO A 20 15.32 -17.01 5.33
N SER A 21 15.52 -17.01 6.64
CA SER A 21 14.61 -16.51 7.71
C SER A 21 13.25 -17.22 7.84
N ASP A 22 12.95 -17.72 9.04
CA ASP A 22 11.67 -18.37 9.41
C ASP A 22 10.45 -17.43 9.42
N LEU A 23 10.61 -16.20 8.96
CA LEU A 23 9.61 -15.13 9.03
C LEU A 23 8.80 -15.14 7.74
N GLN A 24 7.57 -15.63 7.80
CA GLN A 24 6.69 -15.80 6.63
C GLN A 24 5.39 -15.00 6.74
N THR A 25 5.09 -14.43 7.90
CA THR A 25 3.80 -13.79 8.14
C THR A 25 3.89 -12.27 8.11
N ALA A 26 2.80 -11.62 7.68
CA ALA A 26 2.71 -10.16 7.68
C ALA A 26 2.90 -9.55 9.09
N ASP A 27 2.45 -10.25 10.13
CA ASP A 27 2.59 -9.80 11.52
C ASP A 27 4.05 -9.78 11.99
N GLU A 28 4.84 -10.78 11.59
CA GLU A 28 6.27 -10.85 11.87
C GLU A 28 7.02 -9.69 11.23
N TRP A 29 6.79 -9.45 9.93
CA TRP A 29 7.42 -8.35 9.22
C TRP A 29 6.93 -6.98 9.71
N THR A 30 5.68 -6.87 10.16
CA THR A 30 5.17 -5.65 10.82
C THR A 30 5.90 -5.37 12.13
N SER A 31 6.21 -6.41 12.90
CA SER A 31 6.99 -6.29 14.14
C SER A 31 8.42 -5.83 13.84
N ILE A 32 9.03 -6.37 12.79
CA ILE A 32 10.38 -5.97 12.34
C ILE A 32 10.38 -4.55 11.80
N LEU A 33 9.34 -4.12 11.08
CA LEU A 33 9.19 -2.75 10.60
C LEU A 33 9.10 -1.75 11.77
N LYS A 34 8.34 -2.09 12.82
CA LYS A 34 8.27 -1.32 14.07
C LYS A 34 9.64 -1.18 14.71
N LEU A 35 10.35 -2.28 14.92
CA LEU A 35 11.65 -2.27 15.60
C LEU A 35 12.74 -1.61 14.76
N SER A 36 12.80 -1.87 13.46
CA SER A 36 13.76 -1.22 12.56
C SER A 36 13.57 0.29 12.50
N THR A 37 12.33 0.78 12.65
CA THR A 37 12.06 2.22 12.77
C THR A 37 12.46 2.77 14.14
N SER A 38 12.22 2.03 15.22
CA SER A 38 12.57 2.48 16.58
C SER A 38 14.09 2.48 16.85
N TYR A 39 14.82 1.52 16.27
CA TYR A 39 16.27 1.36 16.44
C TYR A 39 17.08 2.00 15.31
N ASP A 40 16.41 2.62 14.34
CA ASP A 40 17.02 3.28 13.17
C ASP A 40 17.94 2.35 12.35
N PHE A 41 17.41 1.17 11.98
CA PHE A 41 18.07 0.22 11.08
C PHE A 41 17.54 0.36 9.65
N PRO A 42 18.11 1.23 8.79
CA PRO A 42 17.55 1.55 7.48
C PRO A 42 17.53 0.36 6.53
N THR A 43 18.58 -0.47 6.53
CA THR A 43 18.67 -1.67 5.68
C THR A 43 17.58 -2.67 6.02
N LEU A 44 17.32 -2.86 7.31
CA LEU A 44 16.31 -3.78 7.79
C LEU A 44 14.90 -3.25 7.54
N ARG A 45 14.69 -1.93 7.74
CA ARG A 45 13.45 -1.25 7.40
C ARG A 45 13.11 -1.45 5.92
N ARG A 46 14.07 -1.24 5.01
CA ARG A 46 13.87 -1.46 3.57
C ARG A 46 13.53 -2.92 3.24
N ARG A 47 14.17 -3.89 3.90
CA ARG A 47 13.86 -5.30 3.72
C ARG A 47 12.43 -5.62 4.18
N ALA A 48 12.04 -5.15 5.36
CA ALA A 48 10.67 -5.33 5.87
C ALA A 48 9.63 -4.72 4.93
N ILE A 49 9.94 -3.55 4.32
CA ILE A 49 9.08 -2.92 3.31
C ILE A 49 8.97 -3.78 2.03
N SER A 50 10.05 -4.40 1.57
CA SER A 50 9.96 -5.28 0.39
C SER A 50 9.05 -6.49 0.65
N GLU A 51 9.22 -7.14 1.80
CA GLU A 51 8.50 -8.37 2.15
C GLU A 51 7.02 -8.10 2.47
N LEU A 52 6.73 -7.05 3.25
CA LEU A 52 5.35 -6.63 3.52
C LEU A 52 4.62 -6.24 2.24
N GLY A 53 5.30 -5.57 1.30
CA GLY A 53 4.71 -5.20 0.01
C GLY A 53 4.19 -6.40 -0.78
N ALA A 54 4.86 -7.55 -0.67
CA ALA A 54 4.45 -8.79 -1.32
C ALA A 54 3.35 -9.55 -0.55
N LEU A 55 3.36 -9.48 0.77
CA LEU A 55 2.47 -10.26 1.64
C LEU A 55 1.12 -9.58 1.96
N THR A 56 1.04 -8.25 1.87
CA THR A 56 -0.10 -7.48 2.42
C THR A 56 -1.07 -6.96 1.36
N SER A 57 -2.34 -6.90 1.73
CA SER A 57 -3.40 -6.33 0.90
C SER A 57 -3.22 -4.80 0.73
N ALA A 58 -3.82 -4.20 -0.31
CA ALA A 58 -3.73 -2.76 -0.53
C ALA A 58 -4.20 -1.92 0.68
N VAL A 59 -5.24 -2.40 1.40
CA VAL A 59 -5.76 -1.71 2.59
C VAL A 59 -4.75 -1.77 3.74
N ASP A 60 -4.17 -2.96 3.98
CA ASP A 60 -3.15 -3.12 5.03
C ASP A 60 -1.89 -2.31 4.71
N ARG A 61 -1.50 -2.23 3.43
CA ARG A 61 -0.40 -1.36 2.96
C ARG A 61 -0.65 0.11 3.29
N ILE A 62 -1.87 0.62 3.08
CA ILE A 62 -2.20 2.02 3.40
C ILE A 62 -2.13 2.26 4.91
N VAL A 63 -2.72 1.37 5.71
CA VAL A 63 -2.70 1.50 7.17
C VAL A 63 -1.26 1.45 7.70
N LEU A 64 -0.47 0.47 7.26
CA LEU A 64 0.94 0.36 7.65
C LEU A 64 1.76 1.55 7.16
N ALA A 65 1.51 2.04 5.95
CA ALA A 65 2.18 3.22 5.42
C ALA A 65 1.89 4.48 6.23
N GLN A 66 0.66 4.66 6.72
CA GLN A 66 0.30 5.79 7.58
C GLN A 66 0.98 5.69 8.96
N VAL A 67 1.05 4.48 9.53
CA VAL A 67 1.68 4.26 10.85
C VAL A 67 3.21 4.38 10.79
N HIS A 68 3.83 3.92 9.70
CA HIS A 68 5.29 3.85 9.57
C HIS A 68 5.91 4.93 8.66
N ASP A 69 5.10 5.86 8.14
CA ASP A 69 5.46 6.88 7.15
C ASP A 69 6.16 6.28 5.92
N VAL A 70 5.52 5.28 5.29
CA VAL A 70 6.01 4.63 4.07
C VAL A 70 5.23 5.17 2.86
N ARG A 71 5.59 6.37 2.43
CA ARG A 71 4.88 7.08 1.34
C ARG A 71 4.87 6.35 0.01
N GLU A 72 5.91 5.55 -0.24
CA GLU A 72 6.07 4.75 -1.46
C GLU A 72 4.93 3.75 -1.70
N TRP A 73 4.27 3.30 -0.64
CA TRP A 73 3.13 2.37 -0.74
C TRP A 73 1.79 3.04 -0.96
N LEU A 74 1.65 4.30 -0.55
CA LEU A 74 0.35 4.99 -0.56
C LEU A 74 -0.20 5.09 -1.98
N VAL A 75 0.59 5.63 -2.91
CA VAL A 75 0.18 5.81 -4.30
C VAL A 75 -0.22 4.48 -4.97
N PRO A 76 0.62 3.43 -5.02
CA PRO A 76 0.26 2.18 -5.67
C PRO A 76 -0.92 1.50 -4.98
N ALA A 77 -1.03 1.55 -3.64
CA ALA A 77 -2.14 0.93 -2.93
C ALA A 77 -3.47 1.66 -3.19
N TYR A 78 -3.49 3.00 -3.22
CA TYR A 78 -4.68 3.76 -3.59
C TYR A 78 -5.07 3.50 -5.05
N CYS A 79 -4.10 3.42 -5.97
CA CYS A 79 -4.38 3.10 -7.37
C CYS A 79 -5.00 1.71 -7.51
N GLU A 80 -4.49 0.72 -6.79
CA GLU A 80 -5.03 -0.65 -6.76
C GLU A 80 -6.47 -0.70 -6.24
N LEU A 81 -6.80 0.10 -5.20
CA LEU A 81 -8.18 0.20 -4.71
C LEU A 81 -9.12 0.80 -5.75
N VAL A 82 -8.72 1.90 -6.39
CA VAL A 82 -9.53 2.58 -7.42
C VAL A 82 -9.73 1.70 -8.65
N THR A 83 -8.70 0.97 -9.09
CA THR A 83 -8.75 0.12 -10.29
C THR A 83 -9.50 -1.19 -10.07
N ARG A 84 -9.57 -1.68 -8.81
CA ARG A 84 -10.38 -2.87 -8.45
C ARG A 84 -11.86 -2.67 -8.78
N GLY A 85 -12.35 -1.43 -8.83
CA GLY A 85 -13.73 -1.10 -9.20
C GLY A 85 -14.78 -1.62 -8.22
N ARG A 86 -14.36 -2.08 -7.03
CA ARG A 86 -15.21 -2.62 -5.96
C ARG A 86 -15.31 -1.57 -4.86
N ALA A 87 -16.55 -1.23 -4.49
CA ALA A 87 -16.81 -0.32 -3.39
C ALA A 87 -16.08 -0.75 -2.11
N VAL A 88 -15.42 0.21 -1.47
CA VAL A 88 -14.76 0.06 -0.17
C VAL A 88 -15.80 -0.42 0.85
N SER A 89 -15.53 -1.55 1.50
CA SER A 89 -16.44 -2.07 2.53
C SER A 89 -16.44 -1.15 3.75
N MET A 90 -17.47 -1.25 4.60
CA MET A 90 -17.55 -0.45 5.82
C MET A 90 -16.33 -0.72 6.73
N GLU A 91 -15.90 -1.97 6.84
CA GLU A 91 -14.72 -2.39 7.61
C GLU A 91 -13.42 -1.83 7.02
N GLU A 92 -13.24 -1.87 5.69
CA GLU A 92 -12.08 -1.24 5.02
C GLU A 92 -12.10 0.29 5.23
N GLY A 93 -13.29 0.90 5.17
CA GLY A 93 -13.47 2.34 5.32
C GLY A 93 -13.18 2.85 6.73
N GLU A 94 -13.55 2.09 7.76
CA GLU A 94 -13.19 2.39 9.15
C GLU A 94 -11.67 2.37 9.36
N ARG A 95 -10.97 1.41 8.75
CA ARG A 95 -9.51 1.28 8.84
C ARG A 95 -8.77 2.38 8.09
N LEU A 96 -9.26 2.79 6.92
CA LEU A 96 -8.65 3.84 6.08
C LEU A 96 -8.94 5.26 6.58
N GLY A 97 -10.00 5.41 7.37
CA GLY A 97 -10.55 6.68 7.81
C GLY A 97 -11.41 7.36 6.73
N VAL A 98 -12.44 8.08 7.19
CA VAL A 98 -13.47 8.68 6.33
C VAL A 98 -12.87 9.61 5.26
N GLY A 99 -11.85 10.39 5.61
CA GLY A 99 -11.20 11.31 4.67
C GLY A 99 -10.51 10.61 3.50
N SER A 100 -9.89 9.45 3.73
CA SER A 100 -9.27 8.64 2.67
C SER A 100 -10.33 8.04 1.75
N VAL A 101 -11.42 7.53 2.33
CA VAL A 101 -12.52 6.90 1.59
C VAL A 101 -13.21 7.90 0.65
N VAL A 102 -13.50 9.10 1.14
CA VAL A 102 -14.14 10.16 0.32
C VAL A 102 -13.26 10.50 -0.89
N LYS A 103 -11.95 10.62 -0.69
CA LYS A 103 -11.00 10.88 -1.80
C LYS A 103 -10.95 9.73 -2.79
N ILE A 104 -10.94 8.49 -2.33
CA ILE A 104 -11.00 7.30 -3.20
C ILE A 104 -12.27 7.34 -4.04
N TRP A 105 -13.43 7.56 -3.42
CA TRP A 105 -14.72 7.62 -4.10
C TRP A 105 -14.78 8.74 -5.15
N GLU A 106 -14.16 9.89 -4.86
CA GLU A 106 -14.07 10.99 -5.80
C GLU A 106 -13.27 10.59 -7.05
N VAL A 107 -12.10 9.97 -6.86
CA VAL A 107 -11.22 9.49 -7.95
C VAL A 107 -11.90 8.36 -8.74
N GLU A 108 -12.55 7.40 -8.07
CA GLU A 108 -13.34 6.36 -8.72
C GLU A 108 -14.49 6.95 -9.56
N GLY A 109 -15.16 7.98 -9.04
CA GLY A 109 -16.21 8.71 -9.74
C GLY A 109 -15.69 9.43 -10.97
N GLU A 110 -14.52 10.09 -10.88
CA GLU A 110 -13.84 10.73 -12.02
C GLU A 110 -13.42 9.71 -13.09
N LEU A 111 -12.90 8.55 -12.66
CA LEU A 111 -12.56 7.43 -13.55
C LEU A 111 -13.81 6.92 -14.29
N ARG A 112 -14.92 6.69 -13.57
CA ARG A 112 -16.18 6.22 -14.16
C ARG A 112 -16.80 7.25 -15.11
N ARG A 113 -16.63 8.55 -14.84
CA ARG A 113 -17.09 9.64 -15.71
C ARG A 113 -16.16 9.91 -16.89
N GLY A 114 -15.00 9.26 -16.98
CA GLY A 114 -14.01 9.49 -18.02
C GLY A 114 -13.31 10.85 -17.93
N VAL A 115 -13.37 11.52 -16.77
CA VAL A 115 -12.84 12.90 -16.57
C VAL A 115 -11.32 12.91 -16.46
N LEU A 116 -10.70 11.77 -16.15
CA LEU A 116 -9.24 11.60 -16.09
C LEU A 116 -8.56 11.65 -17.47
N GLY A 117 -9.34 11.78 -18.55
CA GLY A 117 -8.87 12.05 -19.91
C GLY A 117 -9.45 13.36 -20.42
N GLY A 118 -8.60 14.26 -20.90
CA GLY A 118 -9.05 15.47 -21.58
C GLY A 118 -9.98 15.13 -22.75
N GLY A 119 -11.20 15.65 -22.69
CA GLY A 119 -12.13 15.87 -23.81
C GLY A 119 -12.16 14.81 -24.91
N VAL A 120 -12.74 13.64 -24.65
CA VAL A 120 -13.45 12.87 -25.69
C VAL A 120 -14.63 12.15 -25.05
N GLN A 121 -15.84 12.64 -25.32
CA GLN A 121 -17.07 11.87 -25.14
C GLN A 121 -16.98 10.68 -26.11
N GLY A 122 -16.58 9.53 -25.59
CA GLY A 122 -16.44 8.30 -26.36
C GLY A 122 -16.52 7.12 -25.41
N VAL A 123 -17.55 6.31 -25.61
CA VAL A 123 -17.84 5.01 -25.02
C VAL A 123 -16.60 4.34 -24.41
N LEU A 124 -16.70 3.95 -23.13
CA LEU A 124 -15.74 3.16 -22.38
C LEU A 124 -15.41 1.88 -23.18
N HIS A 125 -14.35 1.94 -23.99
CA HIS A 125 -13.85 0.77 -24.70
C HIS A 125 -13.07 -0.10 -23.71
N PRO A 126 -13.34 -1.41 -23.62
CA PRO A 126 -12.75 -2.29 -22.59
C PRO A 126 -11.23 -2.55 -22.71
N MET A 127 -10.48 -1.80 -23.53
CA MET A 127 -9.06 -2.06 -23.83
C MET A 127 -8.07 -0.92 -23.47
N CYS A 128 -8.49 0.17 -22.82
CA CYS A 128 -7.54 1.22 -22.39
C CYS A 128 -6.81 0.92 -21.04
N LEU A 129 -7.01 -0.28 -20.48
CA LEU A 129 -6.79 -0.54 -19.05
C LEU A 129 -5.31 -0.65 -18.62
N GLU A 130 -4.36 -0.92 -19.51
CA GLU A 130 -3.07 -1.42 -19.00
C GLU A 130 -1.96 -0.38 -18.80
N ARG A 131 -2.07 0.86 -19.30
CA ARG A 131 -1.00 1.86 -19.04
C ARG A 131 -1.41 3.33 -19.01
N CYS A 132 -2.28 3.78 -19.92
CA CYS A 132 -2.73 5.18 -19.92
C CYS A 132 -3.66 5.50 -18.74
N CYS A 133 -4.57 4.59 -18.37
CA CYS A 133 -5.44 4.77 -17.21
C CYS A 133 -4.64 4.81 -15.90
N LEU A 134 -3.63 3.95 -15.74
CA LEU A 134 -2.84 3.89 -14.49
C LEU A 134 -2.06 5.18 -14.25
N LEU A 135 -1.44 5.76 -15.29
CA LEU A 135 -0.74 7.05 -15.16
C LEU A 135 -1.71 8.20 -14.86
N GLY A 136 -2.94 8.16 -15.38
CA GLY A 136 -3.99 9.13 -15.05
C GLY A 136 -4.46 9.01 -13.60
N VAL A 137 -4.70 7.78 -13.13
CA VAL A 137 -5.08 7.49 -11.75
C VAL A 137 -3.96 7.85 -10.77
N GLU A 138 -2.71 7.50 -11.06
CA GLU A 138 -1.57 7.87 -10.23
C GLU A 138 -1.43 9.39 -10.07
N ARG A 139 -1.60 10.16 -11.16
CA ARG A 139 -1.57 11.63 -11.11
C ARG A 139 -2.72 12.18 -10.27
N ALA A 140 -3.93 11.67 -10.45
CA ALA A 140 -5.11 12.10 -9.68
C ALA A 140 -4.95 11.77 -8.19
N VAL A 141 -4.47 10.56 -7.88
CA VAL A 141 -4.17 10.14 -6.50
C VAL A 141 -3.10 11.03 -5.88
N LYS A 142 -1.97 11.26 -6.56
CA LYS A 142 -0.92 12.16 -6.06
C LYS A 142 -1.45 13.57 -5.79
N ALA A 143 -2.27 14.12 -6.70
CA ALA A 143 -2.87 15.44 -6.55
C ALA A 143 -3.86 15.53 -5.38
N LYS A 144 -4.77 14.56 -5.23
CA LYS A 144 -5.81 14.56 -4.18
C LYS A 144 -5.28 14.23 -2.79
N PHE A 145 -4.24 13.39 -2.72
CA PHE A 145 -3.63 12.97 -1.46
C PHE A 145 -2.42 13.83 -1.05
N GLY A 146 -1.96 14.76 -1.90
CA GLY A 146 -0.83 15.63 -1.59
C GLY A 146 0.50 14.87 -1.48
N LEU A 147 0.61 13.74 -2.20
CA LEU A 147 1.78 12.87 -2.21
C LEU A 147 2.67 13.31 -3.36
N VAL A 148 3.59 14.25 -3.07
CA VAL A 148 4.61 14.79 -4.00
C VAL A 148 5.91 14.02 -3.83
#